data_AF-A0A5C7PUX6-F1
#
_entry.id   AF-A0A5C7PUX6-F1
#
_cell.length_a   1.000
_cell.length_b   1.000
_cell.length_c   1.000
_cell.angle_alpha   90.00
_cell.angle_beta   90.00
_cell.angle_gamma   90.00
#
_symmetry.space_group_name_H-M   'P 1'
#
loop_
_entity.id
_entity.type
_entity.pdbx_description
1 polymer ?
#
loop_
_entity_poly.entity_id
_entity_poly.type
_entity_poly.pdbx_seq_one_letter_code
_entity_poly.pdbx_strand_id
1 'polypeptide(L)'
;MVRVRDAGCDGPERFGVRVYATELGIEIAPDGLGVLEMEPGAGAPIFLERYNGRWRLLVWADINRAGATDAIDLSGAAEAARREE
;
A
#
# COMPACT_ATOMS: atom_id res chain seq x y z
N MET A 1 5.07 -15.40 -0.06
CA MET A 1 5.13 -14.57 1.17
C MET A 1 6.54 -14.03 1.30
N VAL A 2 6.76 -12.77 0.90
CA VAL A 2 8.04 -12.11 1.17
C VAL A 2 7.94 -11.51 2.56
N ARG A 3 8.76 -11.97 3.52
CA ARG A 3 8.94 -11.28 4.79
C ARG A 3 10.00 -10.21 4.58
N VAL A 4 9.57 -8.96 4.45
CA VAL A 4 10.49 -7.83 4.43
C VAL A 4 11.08 -7.68 5.83
N ARG A 5 12.41 -7.64 5.94
CA ARG A 5 13.13 -7.34 7.20
C ARG A 5 13.45 -5.84 7.21
N ASP A 6 13.09 -5.19 8.32
CA ASP A 6 13.43 -3.85 8.80
C ASP A 6 14.02 -2.86 7.78
N ALA A 7 13.21 -1.86 7.40
CA ALA A 7 13.71 -0.51 7.13
C ALA A 7 13.61 0.24 8.47
N GLY A 8 14.74 0.43 9.14
CA GLY A 8 14.83 0.88 10.53
C GLY A 8 13.98 2.10 10.85
N CYS A 9 12.97 1.92 11.68
CA CYS A 9 12.30 2.95 12.45
C CYS A 9 12.50 2.60 13.94
N ASP A 10 13.15 3.48 14.70
CA ASP A 10 13.51 3.27 16.11
C ASP A 10 12.27 3.23 17.03
N GLY A 11 11.63 2.06 17.13
CA GLY A 11 10.56 1.77 18.09
C GLY A 11 10.60 0.31 18.58
N PRO A 12 10.18 0.02 19.83
CA PRO A 12 10.33 -1.31 20.43
C PRO A 12 9.33 -2.37 19.93
N GLU A 13 8.42 -2.02 19.01
CA GLU A 13 7.39 -2.93 18.53
C GLU A 13 7.58 -3.27 17.04
N ARG A 14 7.95 -4.53 16.78
CA ARG A 14 7.91 -5.09 15.43
C ARG A 14 6.46 -5.28 15.03
N PHE A 15 6.02 -4.61 13.98
CA PHE A 15 4.72 -4.88 13.36
C PHE A 15 4.90 -5.87 12.22
N GLY A 16 4.04 -6.89 12.16
CA GLY A 16 4.03 -7.82 11.04
C GLY A 16 3.38 -7.17 9.82
N VAL A 17 3.95 -7.42 8.63
CA VAL A 17 3.40 -6.96 7.37
C VAL A 17 3.40 -8.10 6.38
N ARG A 18 2.26 -8.30 5.72
CA ARG A 18 2.14 -9.21 4.58
C ARG A 18 2.16 -8.39 3.30
N VAL A 19 2.98 -8.81 2.34
CA VAL A 19 3.06 -8.20 1.01
C VAL A 19 2.73 -9.26 -0.03
N TYR A 20 1.76 -8.96 -0.89
CA TYR A 20 1.32 -9.82 -1.99
C TYR A 20 1.47 -9.06 -3.30
N ALA A 21 2.27 -9.61 -4.22
CA ALA A 21 2.28 -9.14 -5.60
C ALA A 21 1.28 -9.99 -6.40
N THR A 22 0.37 -9.32 -7.10
CA THR A 22 -0.66 -9.90 -7.95
C THR A 22 -0.53 -9.34 -9.37
N GLU A 23 -1.34 -9.83 -10.31
CA GLU A 23 -1.39 -9.27 -11.66
C GLU A 23 -1.95 -7.84 -11.68
N LEU A 24 -2.71 -7.45 -10.64
CA LEU A 24 -3.32 -6.13 -10.52
C LEU A 24 -2.40 -5.12 -9.84
N GLY A 25 -1.48 -5.57 -8.97
CA GLY A 25 -0.63 -4.67 -8.22
C GLY A 25 0.09 -5.33 -7.05
N ILE A 26 0.40 -4.52 -6.04
CA ILE A 26 1.04 -4.93 -4.80
C ILE A 26 0.15 -4.52 -3.64
N GLU A 27 -0.29 -5.50 -2.87
CA GLU A 27 -1.02 -5.33 -1.62
C GLU A 27 -0.04 -5.32 -0.45
N ILE A 28 -0.20 -4.34 0.45
CA ILE A 28 0.57 -4.22 1.69
C ILE A 28 -0.42 -4.23 2.84
N ALA A 29 -0.39 -5.31 3.63
CA ALA A 29 -1.31 -5.57 4.73
C ALA A 29 -0.55 -5.66 6.07
N PRO A 30 -0.43 -4.55 6.81
CA PRO A 30 0.02 -4.58 8.19
C PRO A 30 -0.94 -5.37 9.08
N ASP A 31 -0.40 -6.12 10.03
CA ASP A 31 -1.20 -6.88 11.00
C ASP A 31 -2.06 -5.93 11.85
N GLY A 32 -3.32 -6.32 12.07
CA GLY A 32 -4.30 -5.52 12.83
C GLY A 32 -5.00 -4.43 12.02
N LEU A 33 -4.63 -4.22 10.75
CA LEU A 33 -5.35 -3.32 9.83
C LEU A 33 -6.14 -4.12 8.80
N GLY A 34 -7.20 -3.49 8.26
CA GLY A 34 -8.09 -4.08 7.27
C GLY A 34 -8.86 -3.00 6.50
N VAL A 35 -9.80 -3.44 5.69
CA VAL A 35 -10.70 -2.57 4.89
C VAL A 35 -12.14 -2.98 5.16
N LEU A 36 -13.07 -2.02 5.14
CA LEU A 36 -14.47 -2.23 5.56
C LEU A 36 -15.14 -3.39 4.80
N GLU A 37 -14.84 -3.50 3.52
CA GLU A 37 -15.54 -4.39 2.58
C GLU A 37 -14.99 -5.82 2.57
N MET A 38 -14.02 -6.14 3.42
CA MET A 38 -13.34 -7.45 3.44
C MET A 38 -13.45 -8.10 4.82
N GLU A 39 -13.37 -9.43 4.82
CA GLU A 39 -13.34 -10.20 6.08
C GLU A 39 -12.10 -9.85 6.92
N PRO A 40 -12.17 -9.97 8.26
CA PRO A 40 -11.02 -9.74 9.13
C PRO A 40 -9.79 -10.55 8.72
N GLY A 41 -8.66 -9.86 8.54
CA GLY A 41 -7.41 -10.48 8.07
C GLY A 41 -7.32 -10.67 6.55
N ALA A 42 -8.39 -10.38 5.81
CA ALA A 42 -8.41 -10.27 4.36
C ALA A 42 -8.38 -8.80 3.92
N GLY A 43 -7.90 -8.57 2.70
CA GLY A 43 -7.70 -7.23 2.16
C GLY A 43 -6.43 -6.55 2.69
N ALA A 44 -6.09 -5.42 2.06
CA ALA A 44 -4.91 -4.64 2.36
C ALA A 44 -5.29 -3.14 2.32
N PRO A 45 -5.06 -2.38 3.41
CA PRO A 45 -5.40 -0.97 3.44
C PRO A 45 -4.47 -0.11 2.56
N ILE A 46 -3.43 -0.71 1.98
CA ILE A 46 -2.49 -0.05 1.07
C ILE A 46 -2.35 -0.93 -0.18
N PHE A 47 -2.62 -0.33 -1.35
CA PHE A 47 -2.54 -1.02 -2.63
C PHE A 47 -1.85 -0.16 -3.68
N LEU A 48 -0.73 -0.65 -4.22
CA LEU A 48 -0.02 -0.03 -5.34
C LEU A 48 -0.44 -0.74 -6.62
N GLU A 49 -0.99 -0.03 -7.59
CA GLU A 49 -1.45 -0.65 -8.83
C GLU A 49 -1.10 0.16 -10.07
N ARG A 50 -1.24 -0.50 -11.23
CA ARG A 50 -1.16 0.16 -12.53
C ARG A 50 -2.55 0.28 -13.15
N TYR A 51 -3.13 1.46 -13.00
CA TYR A 51 -4.46 1.76 -13.51
C TYR A 51 -4.38 2.72 -14.71
N ASN A 52 -5.00 2.35 -15.83
CA ASN A 52 -4.94 3.10 -17.09
C ASN A 52 -3.50 3.48 -17.52
N GLY A 53 -2.58 2.52 -17.37
CA GLY A 53 -1.18 2.66 -17.75
C GLY A 53 -0.31 3.47 -16.78
N ARG A 54 -0.90 4.08 -15.74
CA ARG A 54 -0.22 4.91 -14.74
C ARG A 54 -0.12 4.19 -13.39
N TRP A 55 0.93 4.48 -12.65
CA TRP A 55 1.07 4.01 -11.28
C TRP A 55 0.24 4.88 -10.34
N ARG A 56 -0.52 4.25 -9.46
CA ARG A 56 -1.19 4.92 -8.35
C ARG A 56 -1.07 4.14 -7.05
N LEU A 57 -1.06 4.86 -5.94
CA LEU A 57 -1.17 4.30 -4.60
C LEU A 57 -2.57 4.58 -4.06
N LEU A 58 -3.28 3.52 -3.68
CA LEU A 58 -4.55 3.60 -2.98
C LEU A 58 -4.32 3.35 -1.49
N VAL A 59 -4.96 4.17 -0.64
CA VAL A 59 -4.92 4.04 0.81
C VAL A 59 -6.35 4.06 1.34
N TRP A 60 -6.66 3.12 2.22
CA TRP A 60 -7.87 3.10 3.04
C TRP A 60 -7.48 3.44 4.48
N ALA A 61 -7.56 4.73 4.83
CA ALA A 61 -7.10 5.23 6.13
C ALA A 61 -8.11 5.01 7.28
N ASP A 62 -9.37 4.69 6.98
CA ASP A 62 -10.45 4.51 7.95
C ASP A 62 -11.25 3.25 7.61
N ILE A 63 -11.15 2.22 8.45
CA ILE A 63 -11.87 0.95 8.28
C ILE A 63 -13.40 1.11 8.35
N ASN A 64 -13.91 2.26 8.77
CA ASN A 64 -15.36 2.53 8.82
C ASN A 64 -15.88 3.24 7.56
N ARG A 65 -15.02 3.50 6.58
CA ARG A 65 -15.40 4.16 5.32
C ARG A 65 -15.18 3.21 4.15
N ALA A 66 -16.18 3.14 3.28
CA ALA A 66 -16.08 2.39 2.06
C ALA A 66 -15.25 3.17 1.01
N GLY A 67 -14.50 2.43 0.19
CA GLY A 67 -13.62 2.97 -0.84
C GLY A 67 -12.31 3.55 -0.30
N ALA A 68 -11.32 3.66 -1.18
CA ALA A 68 -10.03 4.26 -0.81
C ALA A 68 -10.24 5.71 -0.38
N THR A 69 -9.72 6.07 0.80
CA THR A 69 -9.77 7.45 1.28
C THR A 69 -8.87 8.35 0.45
N ASP A 70 -7.78 7.78 -0.09
CA ASP A 70 -6.80 8.50 -0.88
C ASP A 70 -6.36 7.69 -2.09
N ALA A 71 -6.17 8.39 -3.21
CA ALA A 71 -5.61 7.86 -4.45
C ALA A 71 -4.54 8.82 -4.96
N ILE A 72 -3.28 8.41 -4.88
CA ILE A 72 -2.12 9.24 -5.21
C ILE A 72 -1.58 8.82 -6.59
N ASP A 73 -1.59 9.74 -7.56
CA ASP A 73 -0.93 9.53 -8.86
C ASP A 73 0.59 9.63 -8.68
N LEU A 74 1.30 8.55 -9.04
CA LEU A 74 2.75 8.46 -8.90
C LEU A 74 3.50 8.87 -10.18
N SER A 75 2.83 9.44 -11.18
CA SER A 75 3.47 9.89 -12.42
C SER A 75 4.61 10.88 -12.17
N GLY A 76 4.50 11.73 -11.14
CA GLY A 76 5.57 12.65 -10.73
C GLY A 76 6.77 11.99 -10.06
N ALA A 77 6.61 10.75 -9.56
CA ALA A 77 7.71 9.96 -8.99
C ALA A 77 8.46 9.13 -10.05
N ALA A 78 8.05 9.22 -11.33
CA ALA A 78 8.80 8.59 -12.41
C ALA A 78 10.20 9.21 -12.51
N GLU A 79 11.22 8.37 -12.69
CA GLU A 79 12.62 8.83 -12.84
C GLU A 79 12.77 9.86 -13.98
N ALA A 80 11.97 9.74 -15.04
CA ALA A 80 11.94 10.68 -16.15
C ALA A 80 11.42 12.10 -15.78
N ALA A 81 10.77 12.26 -14.63
CA ALA A 81 10.30 13.55 -14.12
C ALA A 81 11.33 14.28 -13.24
N ARG A 82 12.49 13.64 -12.96
CA ARG A 82 13.57 14.23 -12.17
C ARG A 82 14.08 15.51 -12.83
N ARG A 83 14.21 16.58 -12.05
CA ARG A 83 14.84 17.84 -12.48
C ARG A 83 16.29 17.84 -12.02
N GLU A 84 17.19 18.37 -12.86
CA GLU A 84 18.57 18.67 -12.44
C GLU A 84 18.51 19.86 -11.47
N GLU A 85 19.19 19.73 -10.33
CA GLU A 85 19.29 20.78 -9.29
C GLU A 85 20.31 21.86 -9.64
#